data_AF-A0A291EVU9-F1
#
_entry.id   AF-A0A291EVU9-F1
#
_cell.length_a   1.000
_cell.length_b   1.000
_cell.length_c   1.000
_cell.angle_alpha   90.00
_cell.angle_beta   90.00
_cell.angle_gamma   90.00
#
_symmetry.space_group_name_H-M   'P 1'
#
loop_
_entity.id
_entity.type
_entity.pdbx_description
1 polymer ?
#
loop_
_entity_poly.entity_id
_entity_poly.type
_entity_poly.pdbx_seq_one_letter_code
_entity_poly.pdbx_strand_id
1 'polypeptide(L)'
;LPATIMLIALTMKIGGAPTHFWLPEVMQGTTLFTSMLIATWQKIAPMMLLLSMSSNTPSNITIILGLLSTFTGGWGGMNQTQLRKIMAFSSIANTGWTLMTMTYEPKMSMINFFLYIILTTPMFMALALTSTKTLQDMTALWTTSTATSTTLMLLLLSTAGLPPLTGFMPKLLILNELVAQNLTPTAVLTTMTSLLTLVFYLRATYLTSLL
;
A
#
# COMPACT_ATOMS: atom_id res chain seq x y z
N LEU A 1 -24.12 7.31 12.73
CA LEU A 1 -24.77 7.23 11.40
C LEU A 1 -24.16 8.18 10.37
N PRO A 2 -24.09 9.51 10.56
CA PRO A 2 -23.45 10.39 9.56
C PRO A 2 -21.95 10.10 9.39
N ALA A 3 -21.23 9.89 10.51
CA ALA A 3 -19.80 9.56 10.49
C ALA A 3 -19.50 8.21 9.80
N THR A 4 -20.41 7.23 9.90
CA THR A 4 -20.22 5.91 9.27
C THR A 4 -20.45 5.96 7.77
N ILE A 5 -21.44 6.72 7.31
CA ILE A 5 -21.69 6.95 5.88
C ILE A 5 -20.50 7.71 5.26
N MET A 6 -20.00 8.73 5.95
CA MET A 6 -18.82 9.48 5.52
C MET A 6 -17.56 8.60 5.47
N LEU A 7 -17.34 7.75 6.47
CA LEU A 7 -16.24 6.77 6.47
C LEU A 7 -16.30 5.87 5.24
N ILE A 8 -17.47 5.27 4.96
CA ILE A 8 -17.65 4.38 3.81
C ILE A 8 -17.41 5.13 2.49
N ALA A 9 -17.97 6.33 2.33
CA ALA A 9 -17.78 7.15 1.14
C ALA A 9 -16.30 7.53 0.91
N LEU A 10 -15.56 7.88 1.97
CA LEU A 10 -14.15 8.20 1.87
C LEU A 10 -13.29 6.95 1.62
N THR A 11 -13.63 5.80 2.21
CA THR A 11 -12.95 4.53 1.92
C THR A 11 -13.10 4.12 0.46
N MET A 12 -14.27 4.37 -0.15
CA MET A 12 -14.49 4.19 -1.59
C MET A 12 -13.56 5.07 -2.42
N LYS A 13 -13.45 6.37 -2.09
CA LYS A 13 -12.55 7.31 -2.78
C LYS A 13 -11.06 6.93 -2.67
N ILE A 14 -10.63 6.40 -1.53
CA ILE A 14 -9.23 5.97 -1.31
C ILE A 14 -8.93 4.61 -1.96
N GLY A 15 -9.98 3.86 -2.32
CA GLY A 15 -9.89 2.52 -2.89
C GLY A 15 -9.68 1.42 -1.85
N GLY A 16 -10.12 1.64 -0.61
CA GLY A 16 -10.12 0.60 0.42
C GLY A 16 -11.18 -0.48 0.16
N ALA A 17 -10.97 -1.68 0.71
CA ALA A 17 -11.96 -2.75 0.68
C ALA A 17 -13.17 -2.41 1.57
N PRO A 18 -14.41 -2.82 1.20
CA PRO A 18 -14.77 -3.72 0.09
C PRO A 18 -14.84 -3.04 -1.29
N THR A 19 -14.86 -1.71 -1.35
CA THR A 19 -15.02 -0.90 -2.58
C THR A 19 -13.78 -0.80 -3.47
N HIS A 20 -12.80 -1.68 -3.27
CA HIS A 20 -11.47 -1.61 -3.90
C HIS A 20 -11.43 -1.98 -5.40
N PHE A 21 -12.48 -2.62 -5.94
CA PHE A 21 -12.47 -3.23 -7.29
C PHE A 21 -12.14 -2.25 -8.42
N TRP A 22 -12.53 -0.98 -8.31
CA TRP A 22 -12.27 0.02 -9.34
C TRP A 22 -10.78 0.36 -9.49
N LEU A 23 -10.01 0.30 -8.39
CA LEU A 23 -8.66 0.84 -8.35
C LEU A 23 -7.67 0.03 -9.21
N PRO A 24 -7.60 -1.33 -9.12
CA PRO A 24 -6.74 -2.12 -9.99
C PRO A 24 -7.08 -2.01 -11.49
N GLU A 25 -8.35 -1.90 -11.84
CA GLU A 25 -8.79 -1.81 -13.24
C GLU A 25 -8.46 -0.45 -13.85
N VAL A 26 -8.76 0.64 -13.14
CA VAL A 26 -8.45 2.00 -13.58
C VAL A 26 -6.94 2.23 -13.67
N MET A 27 -6.17 1.74 -12.70
CA MET A 27 -4.70 1.85 -12.78
C MET A 27 -4.13 1.05 -13.94
N GLN A 28 -4.71 -0.10 -14.30
CA GLN A 28 -4.24 -0.88 -15.44
C GLN A 28 -4.57 -0.22 -16.79
N GLY A 29 -5.74 0.42 -16.91
CA GLY A 29 -6.22 1.05 -18.13
C GLY A 29 -5.59 2.42 -18.45
N THR A 30 -4.74 2.95 -17.58
CA THR A 30 -4.15 4.29 -17.70
C THR A 30 -2.62 4.24 -17.82
N THR A 31 -1.99 5.39 -18.08
CA THR A 31 -0.52 5.49 -18.19
C THR A 31 0.15 5.38 -16.81
N LEU A 32 1.46 5.09 -16.79
CA LEU A 32 2.20 4.98 -15.52
C LEU A 32 2.17 6.30 -14.72
N PHE A 33 2.32 7.45 -15.37
CA PHE A 33 2.22 8.76 -14.74
C PHE A 33 0.84 9.04 -14.15
N THR A 34 -0.24 8.71 -14.88
CA THR A 34 -1.60 8.88 -14.34
C THR A 34 -1.88 7.91 -13.20
N SER A 35 -1.39 6.67 -13.29
CA SER A 35 -1.52 5.69 -12.21
C SER A 35 -0.77 6.13 -10.93
N MET A 36 0.38 6.79 -11.08
CA MET A 36 1.11 7.41 -9.97
C MET A 36 0.28 8.52 -9.31
N LEU A 37 -0.32 9.42 -10.09
CA LEU A 37 -1.16 10.50 -9.57
C LEU A 37 -2.39 9.96 -8.83
N ILE A 38 -3.02 8.89 -9.35
CA ILE A 38 -4.15 8.22 -8.70
C ILE A 38 -3.71 7.58 -7.37
N ALA A 39 -2.56 6.92 -7.34
CA ALA A 39 -2.06 6.23 -6.15
C ALA A 39 -1.57 7.18 -5.05
N THR A 40 -1.16 8.41 -5.40
CA THR A 40 -0.52 9.37 -4.49
C THR A 40 -1.40 10.60 -4.27
N TRP A 41 -1.44 11.50 -5.25
CA TRP A 41 -2.08 12.82 -5.16
C TRP A 41 -3.57 12.72 -4.84
N GLN A 42 -4.31 11.85 -5.53
CA GLN A 42 -5.75 11.70 -5.34
C GLN A 42 -6.12 11.10 -3.96
N LYS A 43 -5.19 10.43 -3.28
CA LYS A 43 -5.41 9.89 -1.94
C LYS A 43 -5.22 10.93 -0.83
N ILE A 44 -4.50 12.03 -1.08
CA ILE A 44 -4.14 13.02 -0.05
C ILE A 44 -5.40 13.66 0.55
N ALA A 45 -6.27 14.25 -0.27
CA ALA A 45 -7.43 14.98 0.24
C ALA A 45 -8.42 14.07 1.01
N PRO A 46 -8.82 12.89 0.49
CA PRO A 46 -9.67 11.97 1.24
C PRO A 46 -9.02 11.46 2.53
N MET A 47 -7.70 11.23 2.54
CA MET A 47 -6.99 10.77 3.74
C MET A 47 -6.94 11.86 4.82
N MET A 48 -6.70 13.11 4.43
CA MET A 48 -6.74 14.23 5.38
C MET A 48 -8.13 14.44 5.99
N LEU A 49 -9.19 14.27 5.20
CA LEU A 49 -10.57 14.32 5.70
C LEU A 49 -10.91 13.17 6.63
N LEU A 50 -10.38 11.98 6.36
CA LEU A 50 -10.51 10.87 7.29
C LEU A 50 -9.80 11.22 8.62
N LEU A 51 -8.53 11.62 8.57
CA LEU A 51 -7.73 11.95 9.75
C LEU A 51 -8.36 13.04 10.63
N SER A 52 -8.96 14.08 10.04
CA SER A 52 -9.64 15.13 10.79
C SER A 52 -10.91 14.66 11.50
N MET A 53 -11.49 13.57 11.04
CA MET A 53 -12.70 12.95 11.61
C MET A 53 -12.39 11.77 12.53
N SER A 54 -11.11 11.46 12.76
CA SER A 54 -10.64 10.30 13.53
C SER A 54 -11.31 10.14 14.90
N SER A 55 -11.50 11.23 15.64
CA SER A 55 -12.13 11.22 16.97
C SER A 55 -13.60 10.78 16.96
N ASN A 56 -14.29 10.96 15.82
CA ASN A 56 -15.73 10.74 15.70
C ASN A 56 -16.06 9.47 14.90
N THR A 57 -15.04 8.82 14.32
CA THR A 57 -15.22 7.56 13.56
C THR A 57 -15.23 6.35 14.48
N PRO A 58 -16.15 5.38 14.28
CA PRO A 58 -16.17 4.18 15.11
C PRO A 58 -14.98 3.27 14.81
N SER A 59 -14.16 3.04 15.84
CA SER A 59 -12.94 2.21 15.80
C SER A 59 -13.20 0.81 15.23
N ASN A 60 -14.26 0.13 15.68
CA ASN A 60 -14.59 -1.22 15.22
C ASN A 60 -14.74 -1.31 13.69
N ILE A 61 -15.40 -0.33 13.06
CA ILE A 61 -15.60 -0.33 11.60
C ILE A 61 -14.27 -0.06 10.90
N THR A 62 -13.45 0.86 11.41
CA THR A 62 -12.14 1.17 10.82
C THR A 62 -11.18 -0.03 10.86
N ILE A 63 -11.19 -0.81 11.95
CA ILE A 63 -10.41 -2.04 12.07
C ILE A 63 -10.89 -3.08 11.06
N ILE A 64 -12.20 -3.30 10.95
CA ILE A 64 -12.77 -4.28 9.99
C ILE A 64 -12.41 -3.91 8.55
N LEU A 65 -12.59 -2.65 8.15
CA LEU A 65 -12.21 -2.17 6.82
C LEU A 65 -10.70 -2.29 6.58
N GLY A 66 -9.90 -2.02 7.59
CA GLY A 66 -8.45 -2.18 7.55
C GLY A 66 -7.99 -3.63 7.37
N LEU A 67 -8.56 -4.57 8.13
CA LEU A 67 -8.28 -6.00 7.99
C LEU A 67 -8.69 -6.52 6.61
N LEU A 68 -9.90 -6.16 6.14
CA LEU A 68 -10.38 -6.54 4.82
C LEU A 68 -9.44 -6.02 3.72
N SER A 69 -8.98 -4.78 3.82
CA SER A 69 -8.08 -4.19 2.81
C SER A 69 -6.67 -4.77 2.83
N THR A 70 -6.11 -5.10 4.00
CA THR A 70 -4.82 -5.84 4.03
C THR A 70 -4.96 -7.25 3.46
N PHE A 71 -6.07 -7.94 3.73
CA PHE A 71 -6.33 -9.27 3.20
C PHE A 71 -6.51 -9.26 1.68
N THR A 72 -7.38 -8.38 1.15
CA THR A 72 -7.62 -8.29 -0.30
C THR A 72 -6.40 -7.75 -1.05
N GLY A 73 -5.66 -6.82 -0.45
CA GLY A 73 -4.39 -6.33 -0.99
C GLY A 73 -3.33 -7.43 -1.10
N GLY A 74 -3.15 -8.23 -0.04
CA GLY A 74 -2.23 -9.36 -0.04
C GLY A 74 -2.59 -10.44 -1.06
N TRP A 75 -3.82 -10.94 -1.00
CA TRP A 75 -4.28 -12.02 -1.88
C TRP A 75 -4.38 -11.57 -3.34
N GLY A 76 -4.94 -10.38 -3.57
CA GLY A 76 -5.16 -9.83 -4.90
C GLY A 76 -3.87 -9.53 -5.64
N GLY A 77 -2.82 -9.09 -4.94
CA GLY A 77 -1.50 -8.80 -5.54
C GLY A 77 -0.70 -10.04 -5.93
N MET A 78 -0.88 -11.16 -5.21
CA MET A 78 -0.06 -12.36 -5.39
C MET A 78 -0.17 -12.96 -6.80
N ASN A 79 -1.36 -12.94 -7.39
CA ASN A 79 -1.62 -13.54 -8.70
C ASN A 79 -1.59 -12.54 -9.88
N GLN A 80 -1.01 -11.34 -9.70
CA GLN A 80 -0.92 -10.35 -10.77
C GLN A 80 0.46 -10.41 -11.45
N THR A 81 0.46 -10.32 -12.78
CA THR A 81 1.67 -10.17 -13.61
C THR A 81 1.89 -8.74 -14.08
N GLN A 82 0.84 -7.93 -14.06
CA GLN A 82 0.86 -6.53 -14.46
C GLN A 82 1.31 -5.66 -13.28
N LEU A 83 2.39 -4.90 -13.46
CA LEU A 83 2.99 -4.11 -12.38
C LEU A 83 2.04 -3.05 -11.83
N ARG A 84 1.22 -2.43 -12.68
CA ARG A 84 0.23 -1.44 -12.23
C ARG A 84 -0.84 -2.04 -11.33
N LYS A 85 -1.25 -3.30 -11.58
CA LYS A 85 -2.17 -4.02 -10.67
C LYS A 85 -1.48 -4.41 -9.37
N ILE A 86 -0.22 -4.83 -9.42
CA ILE A 86 0.57 -5.09 -8.21
C ILE A 86 0.63 -3.83 -7.34
N MET A 87 0.95 -2.68 -7.94
CA MET A 87 0.98 -1.38 -7.26
C MET A 87 -0.39 -0.90 -6.76
N ALA A 88 -1.46 -1.26 -7.46
CA ALA A 88 -2.82 -1.02 -6.99
C ALA A 88 -3.09 -1.79 -5.69
N PHE A 89 -2.80 -3.09 -5.67
CA PHE A 89 -3.00 -3.96 -4.51
C PHE A 89 -2.09 -3.61 -3.33
N SER A 90 -0.86 -3.17 -3.58
CA SER A 90 -0.03 -2.62 -2.50
C SER A 90 -0.61 -1.34 -1.90
N SER A 91 -1.22 -0.49 -2.72
CA SER A 91 -1.90 0.71 -2.23
C SER A 91 -3.11 0.37 -1.37
N ILE A 92 -3.84 -0.69 -1.72
CA ILE A 92 -4.99 -1.19 -0.96
C ILE A 92 -4.49 -1.74 0.39
N ALA A 93 -3.45 -2.57 0.39
CA ALA A 93 -2.86 -3.09 1.62
C ALA A 93 -2.36 -1.97 2.53
N ASN A 94 -1.64 -0.98 2.00
CA ASN A 94 -1.14 0.14 2.80
C ASN A 94 -2.28 0.99 3.38
N THR A 95 -3.36 1.22 2.62
CA THR A 95 -4.54 1.91 3.15
C THR A 95 -5.18 1.14 4.31
N GLY A 96 -5.09 -0.19 4.29
CA GLY A 96 -5.53 -1.00 5.43
C GLY A 96 -4.74 -0.73 6.70
N TRP A 97 -3.40 -0.70 6.60
CA TRP A 97 -2.53 -0.31 7.72
C TRP A 97 -2.87 1.06 8.28
N THR A 98 -3.14 2.04 7.41
CA THR A 98 -3.54 3.39 7.85
C THR A 98 -4.91 3.42 8.54
N LEU A 99 -5.90 2.68 8.03
CA LEU A 99 -7.26 2.68 8.58
C LEU A 99 -7.32 2.06 9.98
N MET A 100 -6.52 1.02 10.25
CA MET A 100 -6.55 0.32 11.55
C MET A 100 -6.06 1.17 12.72
N THR A 101 -5.17 2.14 12.47
CA THR A 101 -4.58 2.98 13.52
C THR A 101 -5.11 4.39 13.58
N MET A 102 -5.90 4.79 12.59
CA MET A 102 -6.40 6.16 12.47
C MET A 102 -7.20 6.63 13.69
N THR A 103 -7.96 5.72 14.31
CA THR A 103 -8.83 6.03 15.46
C THR A 103 -8.10 6.05 16.80
N TYR A 104 -7.00 5.30 16.92
CA TYR A 104 -6.21 5.23 18.16
C TYR A 104 -5.11 6.28 18.18
N GLU A 105 -4.30 6.35 17.11
CA GLU A 105 -3.16 7.25 17.02
C GLU A 105 -3.06 7.82 15.59
N PRO A 106 -3.80 8.91 15.28
CA PRO A 106 -3.88 9.45 13.92
C PRO A 106 -2.51 9.89 13.38
N LYS A 107 -1.58 10.29 14.25
CA LYS A 107 -0.21 10.65 13.86
C LYS A 107 0.55 9.47 13.23
N MET A 108 0.39 8.25 13.74
CA MET A 108 1.05 7.07 13.18
C MET A 108 0.47 6.70 11.81
N SER A 109 -0.85 6.81 11.66
CA SER A 109 -1.49 6.60 10.36
C SER A 109 -1.06 7.64 9.31
N MET A 110 -0.81 8.89 9.74
CA MET A 110 -0.25 9.95 8.89
C MET A 110 1.17 9.61 8.44
N ILE A 111 2.05 9.17 9.36
CA ILE A 111 3.42 8.74 9.05
C ILE A 111 3.41 7.61 8.01
N ASN A 112 2.58 6.59 8.19
CA ASN A 112 2.49 5.47 7.24
C ASN A 112 2.03 5.93 5.85
N PHE A 113 1.05 6.84 5.79
CA PHE A 113 0.55 7.37 4.52
C PHE A 113 1.62 8.16 3.76
N PHE A 114 2.33 9.08 4.43
CA PHE A 114 3.37 9.88 3.78
C PHE A 114 4.58 9.06 3.38
N LEU A 115 5.02 8.10 4.21
CA LEU A 115 6.09 7.18 3.84
C LEU A 115 5.72 6.38 2.60
N TYR A 116 4.49 5.91 2.49
CA TYR A 116 4.03 5.23 1.29
C TYR A 116 4.09 6.12 0.04
N ILE A 117 3.70 7.39 0.12
CA ILE A 117 3.83 8.33 -1.01
C ILE A 117 5.31 8.48 -1.40
N ILE A 118 6.19 8.71 -0.43
CA ILE A 118 7.64 8.90 -0.66
C ILE A 118 8.28 7.67 -1.32
N LEU A 119 7.84 6.46 -0.96
CA LEU A 119 8.37 5.22 -1.55
C LEU A 119 7.80 4.93 -2.94
N THR A 120 6.52 5.24 -3.17
CA THR A 120 5.84 4.88 -4.42
C THR A 120 6.08 5.86 -5.55
N THR A 121 6.29 7.15 -5.28
CA THR A 121 6.61 8.14 -6.33
C THR A 121 7.87 7.79 -7.13
N PRO A 122 9.05 7.53 -6.53
CA PRO A 122 10.23 7.15 -7.29
C PRO A 122 10.07 5.79 -7.96
N MET A 123 9.29 4.87 -7.37
CA MET A 123 9.01 3.58 -7.97
C MET A 123 8.23 3.73 -9.28
N PHE A 124 7.13 4.49 -9.29
CA PHE A 124 6.38 4.77 -10.52
C PHE A 124 7.20 5.54 -11.55
N MET A 125 8.05 6.47 -11.13
CA MET A 125 8.95 7.19 -12.04
C MET A 125 9.96 6.25 -12.70
N ALA A 126 10.58 5.35 -11.93
CA ALA A 126 11.51 4.35 -12.46
C ALA A 126 10.82 3.43 -13.48
N LEU A 127 9.61 2.94 -13.17
CA LEU A 127 8.80 2.14 -14.10
C LEU A 127 8.45 2.90 -15.39
N ALA A 128 8.16 4.21 -15.27
CA ALA A 128 7.79 5.05 -16.40
C ALA A 128 9.00 5.33 -17.33
N LEU A 129 10.17 5.60 -16.75
CA LEU A 129 11.41 5.88 -17.48
C LEU A 129 11.88 4.66 -18.30
N THR A 130 11.74 3.46 -17.74
CA THR A 130 12.13 2.21 -18.39
C THR A 130 11.00 1.55 -19.18
N SER A 131 9.81 2.16 -19.17
CA SER A 131 8.59 1.67 -19.84
C SER A 131 8.13 0.26 -19.44
N THR A 132 8.56 -0.23 -18.28
CA THR A 132 8.21 -1.57 -17.77
C THR A 132 6.78 -1.65 -17.28
N LYS A 133 5.97 -2.54 -17.86
CA LYS A 133 4.54 -2.71 -17.53
C LYS A 133 4.25 -4.08 -16.93
N THR A 134 5.06 -5.08 -17.25
CA THR A 134 4.88 -6.47 -16.80
C THR A 134 6.06 -6.95 -15.95
N LEU A 135 5.83 -8.03 -15.19
CA LEU A 135 6.91 -8.73 -14.48
C LEU A 135 7.99 -9.27 -15.43
N GLN A 136 7.66 -9.57 -16.68
CA GLN A 136 8.65 -10.03 -17.65
C GLN A 136 9.58 -8.89 -18.07
N ASP A 137 9.05 -7.67 -18.24
CA ASP A 137 9.88 -6.50 -18.59
C ASP A 137 10.92 -6.19 -17.49
N MET A 138 10.66 -6.61 -16.24
CA MET A 138 11.58 -6.42 -15.12
C MET A 138 12.90 -7.18 -15.29
N THR A 139 12.92 -8.31 -16.00
CA THR A 139 14.16 -9.09 -16.18
C THR A 139 15.16 -8.39 -17.10
N ALA A 140 14.68 -7.52 -18.00
CA ALA A 140 15.56 -6.74 -18.87
C ALA A 140 16.03 -5.42 -18.23
N LEU A 141 15.60 -5.09 -17.00
CA LEU A 141 15.99 -3.82 -16.37
C LEU A 141 17.48 -3.75 -16.07
N TRP A 142 18.07 -4.86 -15.66
CA TRP A 142 19.48 -4.89 -15.33
C TRP A 142 20.37 -4.56 -16.53
N THR A 143 19.99 -5.05 -17.72
CA THR A 143 20.74 -4.82 -18.96
C THR A 143 20.57 -3.40 -19.50
N THR A 144 19.43 -2.75 -19.25
CA THR A 144 19.20 -1.37 -19.68
C THR A 144 19.87 -0.34 -18.78
N SER A 145 19.77 -0.48 -17.45
CA SER A 145 20.46 0.42 -16.51
C SER A 145 20.55 -0.15 -15.10
N THR A 146 21.77 -0.53 -14.70
CA THR A 146 22.09 -1.09 -13.38
C THR A 146 21.75 -0.14 -12.22
N ALA A 147 21.87 1.17 -12.43
CA ALA A 147 21.52 2.16 -11.40
C ALA A 147 20.00 2.21 -11.12
N THR A 148 19.15 2.05 -12.16
CA THR A 148 17.70 2.06 -11.96
C THR A 148 17.19 0.74 -11.40
N SER A 149 17.80 -0.39 -11.80
CA SER A 149 17.44 -1.71 -11.27
C SER A 149 17.74 -1.82 -9.77
N THR A 150 18.91 -1.36 -9.32
CA THR A 150 19.31 -1.38 -7.91
C THR A 150 18.45 -0.46 -7.05
N THR A 151 18.14 0.75 -7.52
CA THR A 151 17.25 1.67 -6.80
C THR A 151 15.81 1.14 -6.73
N LEU A 152 15.28 0.57 -7.82
CA LEU A 152 13.95 -0.05 -7.85
C LEU A 152 13.87 -1.26 -6.92
N MET A 153 14.92 -2.10 -6.87
CA MET A 153 15.00 -3.24 -5.94
C MET A 153 14.92 -2.77 -4.48
N LEU A 154 15.69 -1.76 -4.09
CA LEU A 154 15.64 -1.19 -2.73
C LEU A 154 14.26 -0.61 -2.40
N LEU A 155 13.62 0.07 -3.36
CA LEU A 155 12.28 0.61 -3.19
C LEU A 155 11.25 -0.51 -2.98
N LEU A 156 11.28 -1.58 -3.79
CA LEU A 156 10.36 -2.72 -3.65
C LEU A 156 10.52 -3.41 -2.29
N LEU A 157 11.76 -3.67 -1.86
CA LEU A 157 12.06 -4.25 -0.55
C LEU A 157 11.61 -3.33 0.60
N SER A 158 11.73 -2.01 0.42
CA SER A 158 11.28 -1.05 1.43
C SER A 158 9.76 -1.06 1.55
N THR A 159 9.01 -1.10 0.44
CA THR A 159 7.55 -1.19 0.45
C THR A 159 7.03 -2.53 1.01
N ALA A 160 7.81 -3.61 0.84
CA ALA A 160 7.52 -4.89 1.49
C ALA A 160 7.62 -4.78 3.03
N GLY A 161 8.41 -3.85 3.55
CA GLY A 161 8.59 -3.61 4.98
C GLY A 161 9.60 -4.57 5.60
N LEU A 162 10.78 -4.72 4.98
CA LEU A 162 11.88 -5.48 5.57
C LEU A 162 12.60 -4.65 6.65
N PRO A 163 13.06 -5.28 7.76
CA PRO A 163 13.61 -4.58 8.93
C PRO A 163 14.70 -3.52 8.69
N PRO A 164 15.67 -3.69 7.77
CA PRO A 164 16.70 -2.67 7.55
C PRO A 164 16.20 -1.43 6.80
N LEU A 165 14.98 -1.45 6.24
CA LEU A 165 14.47 -0.40 5.37
C LEU A 165 13.37 0.43 6.04
N THR A 166 13.23 1.67 5.60
CA THR A 166 12.32 2.66 6.20
C THR A 166 10.85 2.27 6.17
N GLY A 167 10.41 1.46 5.21
CA GLY A 167 9.02 1.00 5.13
C GLY A 167 8.64 -0.03 6.20
N PHE A 168 9.59 -0.58 6.97
CA PHE A 168 9.28 -1.40 8.15
C PHE A 168 8.86 -0.56 9.36
N MET A 169 9.45 0.63 9.52
CA MET A 169 9.19 1.55 10.63
C MET A 169 7.68 1.78 10.88
N PRO A 170 6.85 2.19 9.90
CA PRO A 170 5.44 2.46 10.16
C PRO A 170 4.66 1.19 10.54
N LYS A 171 4.99 0.03 9.94
CA LYS A 171 4.33 -1.25 10.28
C LYS A 171 4.62 -1.64 11.73
N LEU A 172 5.86 -1.51 12.16
CA LEU A 172 6.25 -1.81 13.54
C LEU A 172 5.57 -0.87 14.53
N LEU A 173 5.53 0.44 14.24
CA LEU A 173 4.86 1.42 15.11
C LEU A 173 3.36 1.13 15.23
N ILE A 174 2.70 0.79 14.12
CA ILE A 174 1.29 0.40 14.11
C ILE A 174 1.06 -0.86 14.95
N LEU A 175 1.91 -1.88 14.82
CA LEU A 175 1.78 -3.12 15.59
C LEU A 175 1.94 -2.88 17.09
N ASN A 176 2.89 -2.05 17.50
CA ASN A 176 3.08 -1.69 18.90
C ASN A 176 1.84 -1.00 19.48
N GLU A 177 1.22 -0.10 18.72
CA GLU A 177 0.01 0.59 19.15
C GLU A 177 -1.18 -0.39 19.27
N LEU A 178 -1.37 -1.29 18.30
CA LEU A 178 -2.42 -2.31 18.37
C LEU A 178 -2.25 -3.23 19.59
N VAL A 179 -1.02 -3.58 19.95
CA VAL A 179 -0.73 -4.37 21.14
C VAL A 179 -1.00 -3.56 22.41
N ALA A 180 -0.61 -2.28 22.45
CA ALA A 180 -0.86 -1.38 23.58
C ALA A 180 -2.36 -1.20 23.87
N GLN A 181 -3.20 -1.21 22.82
CA GLN A 181 -4.66 -1.12 22.93
C GLN A 181 -5.35 -2.48 23.20
N ASN A 182 -4.61 -3.52 23.57
CA ASN A 182 -5.10 -4.90 23.80
C ASN A 182 -5.73 -5.57 22.56
N LEU A 183 -5.43 -5.09 21.34
CA LEU A 183 -5.92 -5.67 20.09
C LEU A 183 -4.95 -6.71 19.50
N THR A 184 -4.36 -7.53 20.36
CA THR A 184 -3.34 -8.52 19.96
C THR A 184 -3.80 -9.48 18.85
N PRO A 185 -5.06 -9.97 18.79
CA PRO A 185 -5.48 -10.84 17.69
C PRO A 185 -5.48 -10.12 16.34
N THR A 186 -5.83 -8.83 16.32
CA THR A 186 -5.81 -8.03 15.10
C THR A 186 -4.38 -7.79 14.63
N ALA A 187 -3.45 -7.51 15.55
CA ALA A 187 -2.03 -7.37 15.25
C ALA A 187 -1.48 -8.66 14.59
N VAL A 188 -1.79 -9.83 15.16
CA VAL A 188 -1.36 -11.11 14.57
C VAL A 188 -1.95 -11.30 13.16
N LEU A 189 -3.25 -11.06 12.96
CA LEU A 189 -3.86 -11.19 11.64
C LEU A 189 -3.23 -10.25 10.60
N THR A 190 -2.97 -8.99 10.97
CA THR A 190 -2.32 -8.03 10.07
C THR A 190 -0.88 -8.40 9.73
N THR A 191 -0.13 -8.97 10.67
CA THR A 191 1.22 -9.49 10.35
C THR A 191 1.14 -10.61 9.33
N MET A 192 0.21 -11.55 9.49
CA MET A 192 0.05 -12.66 8.54
C MET A 192 -0.35 -12.19 7.15
N THR A 193 -1.25 -11.20 7.04
CA THR A 193 -1.62 -10.63 5.73
C THR A 193 -0.47 -9.82 5.12
N SER A 194 0.39 -9.19 5.92
CA SER A 194 1.57 -8.50 5.37
C SER A 194 2.64 -9.45 4.82
N LEU A 195 2.75 -10.66 5.35
CA LEU A 195 3.64 -11.67 4.77
C LEU A 195 3.20 -12.04 3.35
N LEU A 196 1.89 -12.06 3.06
CA LEU A 196 1.40 -12.24 1.68
C LEU A 196 1.85 -11.10 0.77
N THR A 197 1.83 -9.85 1.26
CA THR A 197 2.33 -8.71 0.48
C THR A 197 3.82 -8.82 0.19
N LEU A 198 4.58 -9.34 1.16
CA LEU A 198 6.02 -9.54 1.04
C LEU A 198 6.36 -10.55 -0.07
N VAL A 199 5.58 -11.63 -0.24
CA VAL A 199 5.82 -12.65 -1.27
C VAL A 199 5.85 -12.07 -2.68
N PHE A 200 4.85 -11.26 -3.06
CA PHE A 200 4.82 -10.72 -4.43
C PHE A 200 5.87 -9.63 -4.67
N TYR A 201 6.27 -8.89 -3.62
CA TYR A 201 7.38 -7.94 -3.72
C TYR A 201 8.72 -8.67 -3.87
N LEU A 202 8.96 -9.74 -3.12
CA LEU A 202 10.15 -10.57 -3.29
C LEU A 202 10.24 -11.16 -4.70
N ARG A 203 9.11 -11.63 -5.25
CA ARG A 203 9.04 -12.09 -6.64
C ARG A 203 9.46 -10.98 -7.63
N ALA A 204 8.95 -9.76 -7.45
CA ALA A 204 9.34 -8.63 -8.31
C ALA A 204 10.83 -8.30 -8.18
N THR A 205 11.37 -8.27 -6.95
CA THR A 205 12.80 -7.99 -6.72
C THR A 205 13.71 -9.04 -7.31
N TYR A 206 13.31 -10.32 -7.22
CA TYR A 206 14.06 -11.42 -7.80
C TYR A 206 14.20 -11.24 -9.32
N LEU A 207 13.09 -10.92 -9.99
CA LEU A 207 13.09 -10.69 -11.44
C LEU A 207 13.95 -9.49 -11.85
N THR A 208 14.03 -8.44 -11.02
CA THR A 208 14.89 -7.27 -11.31
C THR A 208 16.38 -7.56 -11.13
N SER A 209 16.72 -8.56 -10.32
CA SER A 209 18.10 -8.97 -10.04
C SER A 209 18.62 -10.04 -10.98
N LEU A 210 17.72 -10.71 -11.71
CA LEU A 210 18.11 -11.64 -12.76
C LEU A 210 18.74 -10.87 -13.92
N LEU A 211 19.91 -11.34 -14.35
CA LEU A 211 20.63 -10.90 -15.54
C LEU A 211 19.92 -11.39 -16.81
#